data_AF-A0A7V7WKV9-F1
#
_entry.id   AF-A0A7V7WKV9-F1
#
_cell.length_a   1.000
_cell.length_b   1.000
_cell.length_c   1.000
_cell.angle_alpha   90.00
_cell.angle_beta   90.00
_cell.angle_gamma   90.00
#
_symmetry.space_group_name_H-M   'P 1'
#
loop_
_entity.id
_entity.type
_entity.pdbx_description
1 polymer ?
#
loop_
_entity_poly.entity_id
_entity_poly.type
_entity_poly.pdbx_seq_one_letter_code
_entity_poly.pdbx_strand_id
1 'polypeptide(L)'
;MNRISLKAVLLGFLLVLVLDAAVGMGQLALHRDELFVEGQSDEEAVAALGALTKSASFLALSIFLGTLTTVVGGYVAARIAKRYPYFNGLALGALGT
;
A
#
# COMPACT_ATOMS: atom_id res chain seq x y z
N MET A 1 -14.99 -25.47 -13.52
CA MET A 1 -13.52 -25.29 -13.46
C MET A 1 -13.22 -23.80 -13.42
N ASN A 2 -13.14 -23.17 -12.24
CA ASN A 2 -12.64 -21.79 -12.15
C ASN A 2 -11.35 -21.81 -11.32
N ARG A 3 -10.21 -21.48 -11.95
CA ARG A 3 -8.89 -21.53 -11.31
C ARG A 3 -8.67 -20.31 -10.41
N ILE A 4 -9.44 -19.25 -10.63
CA ILE A 4 -9.42 -18.01 -9.86
C ILE A 4 -10.71 -17.94 -9.03
N SER A 5 -10.55 -17.78 -7.72
CA SER A 5 -11.60 -17.49 -6.77
C SER A 5 -11.73 -15.98 -6.61
N LEU A 6 -12.72 -15.39 -7.29
CA LEU A 6 -12.97 -13.95 -7.23
C LEU A 6 -13.12 -13.45 -5.78
N LYS A 7 -13.75 -14.25 -4.90
CA LYS A 7 -13.87 -13.92 -3.47
C LYS A 7 -12.51 -13.80 -2.78
N ALA A 8 -11.58 -14.70 -3.08
CA ALA A 8 -10.25 -14.67 -2.46
C ALA A 8 -9.43 -13.47 -2.97
N VAL A 9 -9.54 -13.16 -4.26
CA VAL A 9 -8.87 -11.99 -4.87
C VAL A 9 -9.45 -10.69 -4.30
N LEU A 10 -10.77 -10.55 -4.19
CA LEU A 10 -11.41 -9.36 -3.62
C LEU A 10 -11.02 -9.14 -2.14
N LEU A 11 -10.98 -10.21 -1.34
CA LEU A 11 -10.55 -10.11 0.05
C LEU A 11 -9.06 -9.73 0.17
N GLY A 12 -8.21 -10.29 -0.68
CA GLY A 12 -6.80 -9.89 -0.76
C GLY A 12 -6.64 -8.42 -1.15
N PHE A 13 -7.41 -7.95 -2.13
CA PHE A 13 -7.38 -6.56 -2.60
C PHE A 13 -7.84 -5.59 -1.52
N LEU A 14 -8.95 -5.88 -0.85
CA LEU A 14 -9.43 -5.07 0.28
C LEU A 14 -8.39 -5.01 1.41
N LEU A 15 -7.70 -6.11 1.67
CA LEU A 15 -6.62 -6.12 2.65
C LEU A 15 -5.46 -5.20 2.23
N VAL A 16 -5.04 -5.24 0.96
CA VAL A 16 -3.99 -4.36 0.45
C VAL A 16 -4.37 -2.89 0.61
N LEU A 17 -5.60 -2.50 0.23
CA LEU A 17 -6.08 -1.13 0.42
C LEU A 17 -6.02 -0.65 1.87
N VAL A 18 -6.40 -1.51 2.81
CA VAL A 18 -6.34 -1.19 4.25
C VAL A 18 -4.89 -1.06 4.72
N LEU A 19 -4.01 -1.95 4.26
CA LEU A 19 -2.60 -1.90 4.62
C LEU A 19 -1.89 -0.68 4.02
N ASP A 20 -2.19 -0.32 2.77
CA ASP A 20 -1.60 0.85 2.11
C ASP A 20 -2.06 2.14 2.77
N ALA A 21 -3.34 2.25 3.15
CA ALA A 21 -3.83 3.37 3.94
C ALA A 21 -3.10 3.46 5.30
N ALA A 22 -2.92 2.32 5.99
CA ALA A 22 -2.19 2.28 7.25
C ALA A 22 -0.71 2.67 7.09
N VAL A 23 -0.04 2.18 6.04
CA VAL A 23 1.33 2.53 5.69
C VAL A 23 1.44 4.02 5.37
N GLY A 24 0.56 4.57 4.55
CA GLY A 24 0.55 5.99 4.20
C GLY A 24 0.39 6.87 5.43
N MET A 25 -0.55 6.54 6.33
CA MET A 25 -0.70 7.22 7.62
C MET A 25 0.56 7.11 8.49
N GLY A 26 1.18 5.94 8.54
CA GLY A 26 2.44 5.73 9.26
C GLY A 26 3.59 6.56 8.70
N GLN A 27 3.72 6.64 7.37
CA GLN A 27 4.74 7.43 6.70
C GLN A 27 4.56 8.93 6.96
N LEU A 28 3.32 9.43 6.97
CA LEU A 28 3.01 10.81 7.34
C LEU A 28 3.33 11.09 8.81
N ALA A 29 3.00 10.16 9.71
CA ALA A 29 3.31 10.30 11.13
C ALA A 29 4.83 10.36 11.40
N LEU A 30 5.62 9.60 10.64
CA LEU A 30 7.09 9.62 10.74
C LEU A 30 7.72 10.94 10.29
N HIS A 31 7.09 11.66 9.36
CA HIS A 31 7.56 12.94 8.85
C HIS A 31 6.75 14.12 9.42
N ARG A 32 6.05 13.91 10.54
CA ARG A 32 5.20 14.93 11.15
C ARG A 32 5.97 16.20 11.48
N ASP A 33 7.21 16.07 11.97
CA ASP A 33 8.05 17.20 12.37
C ASP A 33 8.48 18.05 11.16
N GLU A 34 8.52 17.48 9.96
CA GLU A 34 8.81 18.18 8.70
C GLU A 34 7.56 18.78 8.05
N LEU A 35 6.37 18.21 8.34
CA LEU A 35 5.11 18.56 7.69
C LEU A 35 4.20 19.49 8.51
N PHE A 36 4.35 19.49 9.83
CA PHE A 36 3.50 20.24 10.76
C PHE A 36 4.35 20.97 11.79
N VAL A 37 4.99 22.06 11.35
CA VAL A 37 5.71 22.97 12.25
C VAL A 37 4.68 23.92 12.88
N GLU A 38 4.75 24.13 14.20
CA GLU A 38 3.84 25.07 14.89
C GLU A 38 3.95 26.48 14.28
N GLY A 39 2.83 27.00 13.77
CA GLY A 39 2.75 28.31 13.13
C GLY A 39 2.87 28.30 11.59
N GLN A 40 3.01 27.14 10.97
CA GLN A 40 3.08 26.99 9.52
C GLN A 40 1.70 27.22 8.87
N SER A 41 1.69 27.91 7.72
CA SER A 41 0.47 28.12 6.94
C SER A 41 0.09 26.86 6.14
N ASP A 42 -1.20 26.71 5.80
CA ASP A 42 -1.68 25.56 5.01
C ASP A 42 -0.95 25.44 3.66
N GLU A 43 -0.55 26.56 3.05
CA GLU A 43 0.19 26.60 1.79
C GLU A 43 1.60 26.03 1.93
N GLU A 44 2.28 26.32 3.03
CA GLU A 44 3.61 25.79 3.33
C GLU A 44 3.57 24.30 3.65
N ALA A 45 2.53 23.82 4.33
CA ALA A 45 2.34 22.40 4.60
C ALA A 45 2.14 21.60 3.29
N VAL A 46 1.35 22.13 2.35
CA VAL A 46 1.17 21.51 1.01
C VAL A 46 2.49 21.51 0.22
N ALA A 47 3.27 22.59 0.30
CA ALA A 47 4.58 22.67 -0.33
C ALA A 47 5.57 21.65 0.25
N ALA A 48 5.58 21.48 1.58
CA ALA A 48 6.41 20.49 2.29
C ALA A 48 6.03 19.06 1.91
N LEU A 49 4.73 18.74 1.83
CA LEU A 49 4.24 17.47 1.29
C LEU A 49 4.71 17.23 -0.16
N GLY A 50 4.64 18.25 -1.00
CA GLY A 50 5.11 18.19 -2.39
C GLY A 50 6.63 17.97 -2.51
N ALA A 51 7.41 18.45 -1.55
CA ALA A 51 8.85 18.21 -1.48
C ALA A 51 9.16 16.80 -0.94
N LEU A 52 8.44 16.36 0.09
CA LEU A 52 8.61 15.04 0.70
C LEU A 52 8.32 13.91 -0.30
N THR A 53 7.25 14.02 -1.08
CA THR A 53 6.88 13.02 -2.10
C THR A 53 7.89 12.92 -3.24
N LYS A 54 8.73 13.94 -3.44
CA LYS A 54 9.83 13.94 -4.41
C LYS A 54 11.15 13.44 -3.82
N SER A 55 11.23 13.22 -2.51
CA SER A 55 12.44 12.73 -1.89
C SER A 55 12.67 11.26 -2.27
N ALA A 56 13.91 10.93 -2.65
CA ALA A 56 14.27 9.59 -3.08
C ALA A 56 14.11 8.56 -1.95
N SER A 57 14.36 8.96 -0.70
CA SER A 57 14.18 8.12 0.49
C SER A 57 12.70 7.82 0.75
N PHE A 58 11.83 8.82 0.66
CA PHE A 58 10.40 8.64 0.80
C PHE A 58 9.86 7.71 -0.30
N LEU A 59 10.22 7.97 -1.56
CA LEU A 59 9.79 7.16 -2.68
C LEU A 59 10.30 5.70 -2.56
N ALA A 60 11.57 5.50 -2.19
CA ALA A 60 12.13 4.17 -1.99
C ALA A 60 11.41 3.40 -0.87
N LEU A 61 11.13 4.08 0.25
CA LEU A 61 10.39 3.48 1.37
C LEU A 61 8.94 3.16 0.98
N SER A 62 8.26 4.07 0.27
CA SER A 62 6.89 3.84 -0.22
C SER A 62 6.83 2.68 -1.21
N ILE A 63 7.80 2.57 -2.14
CA ILE A 63 7.89 1.42 -3.06
C ILE A 63 8.12 0.13 -2.28
N PHE A 64 9.05 0.14 -1.31
CA PHE A 64 9.35 -1.04 -0.51
C PHE A 64 8.14 -1.51 0.30
N LEU A 65 7.48 -0.58 1.00
CA LEU A 65 6.32 -0.89 1.82
C LEU A 65 5.11 -1.28 0.96
N GLY A 66 4.84 -0.60 -0.16
CA GLY A 66 3.76 -0.96 -1.09
C GLY A 66 3.98 -2.33 -1.76
N THR A 67 5.25 -2.68 -2.04
CA THR A 67 5.59 -4.03 -2.51
C THR A 67 5.30 -5.06 -1.41
N LEU A 68 5.65 -4.76 -0.17
CA LEU A 68 5.44 -5.66 0.95
C LEU A 68 3.94 -5.89 1.24
N THR A 69 3.12 -4.84 1.23
CA THR A 69 1.67 -4.95 1.40
C THR A 69 1.04 -5.76 0.27
N THR A 70 1.47 -5.56 -0.97
CA THR A 70 1.05 -6.35 -2.13
C THR A 70 1.39 -7.84 -1.97
N VAL A 71 2.61 -8.16 -1.52
CA VAL A 71 3.03 -9.55 -1.26
C VAL A 71 2.17 -10.19 -0.16
N VAL A 72 1.88 -9.46 0.92
CA VAL A 72 1.02 -9.93 2.01
C VAL A 72 -0.41 -10.18 1.51
N GLY A 73 -0.97 -9.24 0.74
CA GLY A 73 -2.28 -9.40 0.12
C GLY A 73 -2.36 -10.63 -0.79
N GLY A 74 -1.33 -10.83 -1.62
CA GLY A 74 -1.24 -11.96 -2.54
C GLY A 74 -1.15 -13.29 -1.80
N TYR A 75 -0.37 -13.31 -0.72
CA TYR A 75 -0.27 -14.46 0.19
C TYR A 75 -1.62 -14.79 0.85
N VAL A 76 -2.35 -13.79 1.34
CA VAL A 76 -3.68 -13.97 1.94
C VAL A 76 -4.69 -14.47 0.91
N ALA A 77 -4.72 -13.88 -0.29
CA ALA A 77 -5.58 -14.33 -1.39
C ALA A 77 -5.29 -15.79 -1.77
N ALA A 78 -4.00 -16.16 -1.88
CA ALA A 78 -3.56 -17.52 -2.14
C ALA A 78 -4.03 -18.50 -1.06
N ARG A 79 -3.95 -18.11 0.23
CA ARG A 79 -4.33 -18.96 1.35
C ARG A 79 -5.84 -19.17 1.46
N ILE A 80 -6.63 -18.13 1.16
CA ILE A 80 -8.10 -18.18 1.18
C ILE A 80 -8.64 -19.04 0.03
N ALA A 81 -8.04 -18.94 -1.17
CA ALA A 81 -8.52 -19.69 -2.33
C ALA A 81 -8.45 -21.21 -2.14
N LYS A 82 -7.49 -21.72 -1.34
CA LYS A 82 -7.18 -23.15 -1.05
C LYS A 82 -6.83 -24.01 -2.28
N ARG A 83 -7.42 -23.74 -3.45
CA ARG A 83 -7.21 -24.41 -4.73
C ARG A 83 -6.57 -23.42 -5.71
N TYR A 84 -5.46 -23.81 -6.34
CA TYR A 84 -4.62 -22.94 -7.19
C TYR A 84 -4.14 -21.64 -6.51
N PRO A 85 -3.48 -21.75 -5.33
CA PRO A 85 -3.08 -20.60 -4.52
C PRO A 85 -2.23 -19.57 -5.31
N TYR A 86 -1.24 -20.04 -6.07
CA TYR A 86 -0.36 -19.16 -6.85
C TYR A 86 -1.07 -18.37 -7.94
N PHE A 87 -2.08 -18.94 -8.61
CA PHE A 87 -2.87 -18.22 -9.63
C PHE A 87 -3.72 -17.11 -9.01
N ASN A 88 -4.21 -17.30 -7.78
CA ASN A 88 -5.01 -16.30 -7.08
C ASN A 88 -4.13 -15.17 -6.53
N GLY A 89 -2.93 -15.48 -6.05
CA GLY A 89 -1.93 -14.46 -5.69
C GLY A 89 -1.46 -13.65 -6.89
N LEU A 90 -1.19 -14.31 -8.03
CA LEU A 90 -0.84 -13.63 -9.29
C LEU A 90 -1.97 -12.74 -9.81
N ALA A 91 -3.21 -13.21 -9.75
CA ALA A 91 -4.37 -12.43 -10.17
C ALA A 91 -4.52 -11.14 -9.34
N LEU A 92 -4.14 -11.18 -8.06
CA LEU A 92 -4.12 -9.97 -7.24
C LEU A 92 -3.03 -9.00 -7.68
N GLY A 93 -1.79 -9.47 -7.86
CA GLY A 93 -0.69 -8.61 -8.33
C GLY A 93 -0.95 -8.01 -9.71
N ALA A 94 -1.70 -8.70 -10.58
CA ALA A 94 -2.10 -8.20 -11.89
C ALA A 94 -3.12 -7.04 -11.84
N LEU A 95 -3.79 -6.81 -10.70
CA LEU A 95 -4.74 -5.70 -10.55
C LEU A 95 -4.04 -4.34 -10.37
N GLY A 96 -2.71 -4.31 -10.24
CA GLY A 96 -1.98 -3.07 -10.05
C GLY A 96 -2.32 -2.44 -8.70
N THR A 97 -2.13 -3.21 -7.64
CA THR A 97 -2.07 -2.71 -6.27
C THR A 97 -0.87 -1.80 -6.10
#